data_AF-A0A917BBB9-F1
#
_entry.id   AF-A0A917BBB9-F1
#
_cell.length_a   1.000
_cell.length_b   1.000
_cell.length_c   1.000
_cell.angle_alpha   90.00
_cell.angle_beta   90.00
_cell.angle_gamma   90.00
#
_symmetry.space_group_name_H-M   'P 1'
#
loop_
_entity.id
_entity.type
_entity.pdbx_description
1 polymer ?
#
loop_
_entity_poly.entity_id
_entity_poly.type
_entity_poly.pdbx_seq_one_letter_code
_entity_poly.pdbx_strand_id
1 'polypeptide(L)'
;MGTNSGLSAGSWANGAAGAGSAAGAAGAGAGAGAATAAGNAAGSTGSGGWAGSGGSGGSLDDGSGSFGGGGFSVNPEAGAGIRIGVVTFPGSLDDRDAARAVRMIGAEAVPLWHGTHDLEGVDAVILPGGFSYGDYLRAGAIASLSPIMAEVVGAANSGLPVLGICNGFQMLAEAHLLPGGLIRNDHGNFICRDQRLRVENPSTAWTNAFAAGADITIPLKNGEGGFIASADEIERLEGEGHVVFRYLDVNPNGSMNDIAGVTNARGNVVGLMPHPEHAVEPGFGPDTAFAMRSGTDGLALFASVLTSLVAPA
;
A
#
# COMPACT_ATOMS: atom_id res chain seq x y z
N MET A 1 -78.05 16.31 -12.55
CA MET A 1 -76.88 17.22 -12.42
C MET A 1 -75.84 16.52 -11.56
N GLY A 2 -74.61 16.34 -12.09
CA GLY A 2 -73.33 16.00 -11.40
C GLY A 2 -73.26 14.65 -10.67
N THR A 3 -72.80 13.55 -11.28
CA THR A 3 -71.40 13.04 -11.47
C THR A 3 -70.61 12.70 -10.20
N ASN A 4 -70.25 11.42 -10.04
CA ASN A 4 -68.85 11.05 -9.80
C ASN A 4 -68.51 9.63 -10.31
N SER A 5 -67.46 9.57 -11.14
CA SER A 5 -66.67 8.45 -11.66
C SER A 5 -65.86 7.74 -10.56
N GLY A 6 -65.37 6.50 -10.65
CA GLY A 6 -65.28 5.49 -11.70
C GLY A 6 -64.28 4.40 -11.26
N LEU A 7 -64.70 3.14 -11.35
CA LEU A 7 -63.89 1.90 -11.33
C LEU A 7 -63.26 1.71 -12.75
N SER A 8 -62.44 0.74 -13.16
CA SER A 8 -62.02 -0.58 -12.66
C SER A 8 -60.77 -1.04 -13.43
N ALA A 9 -60.19 -2.15 -12.96
CA ALA A 9 -59.28 -3.04 -13.68
C ALA A 9 -59.92 -3.73 -14.90
N GLY A 10 -59.08 -4.32 -15.77
CA GLY A 10 -59.49 -5.28 -16.80
C GLY A 10 -58.34 -5.70 -17.72
N SER A 11 -58.14 -7.02 -17.85
CA SER A 11 -57.08 -7.74 -18.56
C SER A 11 -57.16 -7.67 -20.09
N TRP A 12 -56.27 -8.37 -20.81
CA TRP A 12 -56.57 -9.47 -21.76
C TRP A 12 -55.32 -9.83 -22.59
N ALA A 13 -55.22 -11.10 -22.99
CA ALA A 13 -54.08 -11.72 -23.67
C ALA A 13 -54.39 -12.14 -25.12
N ASN A 14 -53.29 -12.43 -25.85
CA ASN A 14 -53.10 -13.26 -27.07
C ASN A 14 -53.33 -12.70 -28.48
N GLY A 15 -52.34 -12.96 -29.35
CA GLY A 15 -52.47 -13.02 -30.82
C GLY A 15 -51.16 -12.84 -31.58
N ALA A 16 -50.59 -13.94 -32.11
CA ALA A 16 -49.35 -13.97 -32.91
C ALA A 16 -49.62 -13.90 -34.43
N ALA A 17 -48.70 -13.31 -35.21
CA ALA A 17 -48.26 -13.74 -36.56
C ALA A 17 -47.31 -12.72 -37.23
N GLY A 18 -46.27 -13.20 -37.94
CA GLY A 18 -45.71 -12.49 -39.10
C GLY A 18 -44.17 -12.31 -39.14
N ALA A 19 -43.51 -13.11 -39.98
CA ALA A 19 -42.08 -13.18 -40.25
C ALA A 19 -41.43 -11.95 -40.91
N GLY A 20 -40.11 -11.80 -40.76
CA GLY A 20 -39.27 -10.91 -41.57
C GLY A 20 -37.79 -10.91 -41.15
N SER A 21 -36.97 -11.59 -41.94
CA SER A 21 -35.52 -11.81 -41.80
C SER A 21 -34.65 -10.56 -42.02
N ALA A 22 -33.54 -10.44 -41.28
CA ALA A 22 -32.19 -10.16 -41.84
C ALA A 22 -31.13 -10.17 -40.73
N ALA A 23 -30.29 -11.21 -40.71
CA ALA A 23 -29.07 -11.26 -39.92
C ALA A 23 -27.98 -10.42 -40.61
N GLY A 24 -27.50 -9.38 -39.93
CA GLY A 24 -26.30 -8.63 -40.29
C GLY A 24 -25.21 -8.92 -39.26
N ALA A 25 -24.21 -9.71 -39.65
CA ALA A 25 -23.01 -9.94 -38.87
C ALA A 25 -22.13 -8.67 -38.88
N ALA A 26 -21.82 -8.15 -37.69
CA ALA A 26 -20.76 -7.18 -37.49
C ALA A 26 -19.80 -7.75 -36.46
N GLY A 27 -18.64 -8.22 -36.94
CA GLY A 27 -17.54 -8.66 -36.10
C GLY A 27 -16.89 -7.46 -35.42
N ALA A 28 -16.82 -7.50 -34.09
CA ALA A 28 -15.98 -6.61 -33.31
C ALA A 28 -14.81 -7.42 -32.76
N GLY A 29 -13.64 -7.23 -33.34
CA GLY A 29 -12.37 -7.75 -32.83
C GLY A 29 -12.00 -7.00 -31.56
N ALA A 30 -12.05 -7.68 -30.42
CA ALA A 30 -11.49 -7.19 -29.17
C ALA A 30 -9.98 -7.43 -29.16
N GLY A 31 -9.21 -6.39 -29.48
CA GLY A 31 -7.77 -6.36 -29.25
C GLY A 31 -7.47 -6.01 -27.80
N ALA A 32 -7.21 -7.02 -26.97
CA ALA A 32 -6.67 -6.85 -25.64
C ALA A 32 -5.17 -6.48 -25.74
N GLY A 33 -4.84 -5.21 -25.55
CA GLY A 33 -3.47 -4.73 -25.45
C GLY A 33 -2.92 -4.93 -24.04
N ALA A 34 -2.42 -6.13 -23.74
CA ALA A 34 -1.61 -6.38 -22.56
C ALA A 34 -0.22 -5.75 -22.78
N ALA A 35 0.11 -4.68 -22.05
CA ALA A 35 1.44 -4.08 -22.07
C ALA A 35 2.45 -5.05 -21.46
N THR A 36 3.19 -5.75 -22.32
CA THR A 36 4.32 -6.60 -21.96
C THR A 36 5.57 -5.74 -21.88
N ALA A 37 6.01 -5.38 -20.68
CA ALA A 37 7.31 -4.74 -20.47
C ALA A 37 8.32 -5.80 -20.00
N ALA A 38 8.86 -6.56 -20.96
CA ALA A 38 9.99 -7.44 -20.74
C ALA A 38 10.91 -7.44 -21.98
N GLY A 39 12.14 -6.97 -21.80
CA GLY A 39 13.30 -7.34 -22.61
C GLY A 39 13.60 -6.49 -23.85
N ASN A 40 14.66 -5.68 -23.79
CA ASN A 40 15.85 -5.89 -24.63
C ASN A 40 16.98 -4.92 -24.26
N ALA A 41 17.95 -5.42 -23.53
CA ALA A 41 19.29 -4.82 -23.44
C ALA A 41 20.32 -5.94 -23.56
N ALA A 42 20.77 -6.22 -24.79
CA ALA A 42 22.05 -6.87 -25.05
C ALA A 42 22.39 -6.76 -26.54
N GLY A 43 23.58 -6.22 -26.86
CA GLY A 43 24.14 -6.30 -28.20
C GLY A 43 25.17 -5.22 -28.53
N SER A 44 26.30 -5.17 -27.84
CA SER A 44 27.54 -4.73 -28.50
C SER A 44 28.72 -5.54 -27.96
N THR A 45 29.30 -6.34 -28.84
CA THR A 45 30.50 -7.15 -28.61
C THR A 45 31.73 -6.28 -28.85
N GLY A 46 32.46 -5.97 -27.79
CA GLY A 46 33.81 -5.41 -27.83
C GLY A 46 34.80 -6.43 -27.28
N SER A 47 35.57 -7.05 -28.16
CA SER A 47 36.69 -7.94 -27.84
C SER A 47 37.94 -7.13 -27.46
N GLY A 48 38.68 -7.55 -26.42
CA GLY A 48 40.07 -7.11 -26.26
C GLY A 48 40.65 -7.15 -24.84
N GLY A 49 41.15 -8.32 -24.44
CA GLY A 49 42.41 -8.50 -23.70
C GLY A 49 42.50 -8.06 -22.24
N TRP A 50 42.46 -9.02 -21.31
CA TRP A 50 43.03 -8.84 -19.97
C TRP A 50 44.16 -9.84 -19.75
N ALA A 51 45.39 -9.33 -19.67
CA ALA A 51 46.58 -10.09 -19.35
C ALA A 51 46.67 -10.26 -17.82
N GLY A 52 46.77 -11.51 -17.38
CA GLY A 52 46.99 -11.84 -15.98
C GLY A 52 48.39 -11.44 -15.51
N SER A 53 48.48 -10.96 -14.28
CA SER A 53 49.67 -11.11 -13.46
C SER A 53 49.24 -11.40 -12.03
N GLY A 54 49.76 -12.50 -11.50
CA GLY A 54 49.46 -12.97 -10.16
C GLY A 54 50.11 -12.09 -9.09
N GLY A 55 49.44 -11.98 -7.96
CA GLY A 55 49.92 -11.34 -6.75
C GLY A 55 49.32 -12.04 -5.54
N SER A 56 50.20 -12.59 -4.72
CA SER A 56 50.01 -13.39 -3.52
C SER A 56 49.13 -12.78 -2.42
N GLY A 57 48.34 -13.65 -1.77
CA GLY A 57 48.15 -13.75 -0.32
C GLY A 57 47.95 -12.45 0.48
N GLY A 58 46.70 -12.08 0.68
CA GLY A 58 46.26 -11.16 1.73
C GLY A 58 45.02 -11.72 2.40
N SER A 59 45.08 -11.85 3.73
CA SER A 59 43.99 -12.28 4.62
C SER A 59 42.67 -11.62 4.24
N LEU A 60 41.62 -12.42 4.04
CA LEU A 60 40.25 -11.92 4.01
C LEU A 60 39.93 -11.47 5.44
N ASP A 61 40.04 -10.16 5.64
CA ASP A 61 39.46 -9.46 6.79
C ASP A 61 37.96 -9.81 6.83
N ASP A 62 37.51 -10.37 7.96
CA ASP A 62 36.17 -10.96 8.12
C ASP A 62 35.08 -9.93 8.37
N GLY A 63 35.32 -8.68 7.97
CA GLY A 63 34.29 -7.69 7.71
C GLY A 63 33.35 -7.43 8.89
N SER A 64 33.81 -7.65 10.12
CA SER A 64 33.13 -7.22 11.35
C SER A 64 33.11 -5.69 11.54
N GLY A 65 33.34 -4.94 10.46
CA GLY A 65 33.18 -3.51 10.37
C GLY A 65 31.74 -3.13 10.66
N SER A 66 31.53 -2.60 11.86
CA SER A 66 30.33 -1.85 12.23
C SER A 66 30.03 -0.81 11.14
N PHE A 67 28.97 -1.03 10.37
CA PHE A 67 28.44 -0.04 9.44
C PHE A 67 27.78 1.08 10.27
N GLY A 68 28.60 1.99 10.77
CA GLY A 68 28.19 3.17 11.51
C GLY A 68 27.53 4.21 10.61
N GLY A 69 26.30 3.94 10.18
CA GLY A 69 25.32 4.97 9.83
C GLY A 69 24.21 4.92 10.88
N GLY A 70 23.68 6.06 11.31
CA GLY A 70 22.64 6.16 12.35
C GLY A 70 21.27 5.57 11.96
N GLY A 71 21.26 4.33 11.47
CA GLY A 71 20.08 3.58 11.10
C GLY A 71 19.28 3.20 12.34
N PHE A 72 17.97 3.20 12.18
CA PHE A 72 17.04 2.73 13.19
C PHE A 72 17.33 1.26 13.52
N SER A 73 17.55 0.95 14.80
CA SER A 73 17.82 -0.41 15.28
C SER A 73 16.68 -0.88 16.18
N VAL A 74 16.26 -2.13 15.98
CA VAL A 74 15.22 -2.79 16.79
C VAL A 74 15.84 -3.90 17.63
N ASN A 75 15.35 -4.06 18.87
CA ASN A 75 15.65 -5.23 19.66
C ASN A 75 14.77 -6.39 19.15
N PRO A 76 15.32 -7.49 18.59
CA PRO A 76 14.51 -8.59 18.06
C PRO A 76 13.66 -9.29 19.12
N GLU A 77 14.02 -9.21 20.40
CA GLU A 77 13.21 -9.77 21.49
C GLU A 77 11.93 -8.95 21.75
N ALA A 78 11.85 -7.71 21.26
CA ALA A 78 10.69 -6.84 21.49
C ALA A 78 9.42 -7.33 20.77
N GLY A 79 9.56 -8.07 19.67
CA GLY A 79 8.45 -8.63 18.91
C GLY A 79 8.05 -10.05 19.34
N ALA A 80 8.75 -10.65 20.31
CA ALA A 80 8.55 -12.06 20.65
C ALA A 80 7.11 -12.34 21.13
N GLY A 81 6.44 -13.27 20.45
CA GLY A 81 5.04 -13.66 20.75
C GLY A 81 3.97 -12.77 20.11
N ILE A 82 4.36 -11.69 19.42
CA ILE A 82 3.43 -10.85 18.65
C ILE A 82 3.28 -11.45 17.25
N ARG A 83 2.04 -11.56 16.78
CA ARG A 83 1.67 -12.13 15.47
C ARG A 83 1.09 -11.04 14.59
N ILE A 84 1.69 -10.79 13.43
CA ILE A 84 1.23 -9.76 12.49
C ILE A 84 0.82 -10.45 11.19
N GLY A 85 -0.46 -10.29 10.84
CA GLY A 85 -1.03 -10.80 9.61
C GLY A 85 -0.60 -9.97 8.41
N VAL A 86 -0.14 -10.61 7.33
CA VAL A 86 0.11 -9.96 6.04
C VAL A 86 -0.82 -10.57 5.01
N VAL A 87 -1.72 -9.77 4.46
CA VAL A 87 -2.79 -10.27 3.59
C VAL A 87 -2.32 -10.31 2.13
N THR A 88 -2.36 -11.49 1.51
CA THR A 88 -2.07 -11.67 0.09
C THR A 88 -3.36 -11.67 -0.73
N PHE A 89 -3.45 -10.77 -1.70
CA PHE A 89 -4.49 -10.70 -2.72
C PHE A 89 -3.94 -11.16 -4.09
N PRO A 90 -4.79 -11.59 -5.03
CA PRO A 90 -4.36 -11.82 -6.40
C PRO A 90 -3.85 -10.50 -6.98
N GLY A 91 -2.55 -10.42 -7.30
CA GLY A 91 -1.91 -9.18 -7.78
C GLY A 91 -1.19 -8.34 -6.70
N SER A 92 -1.21 -8.77 -5.43
CA SER A 92 -0.25 -8.26 -4.44
C SER A 92 1.18 -8.56 -4.88
N LEU A 93 2.10 -7.61 -4.63
CA LEU A 93 3.51 -7.73 -5.02
C LEU A 93 4.46 -7.66 -3.83
N ASP A 94 4.11 -6.87 -2.81
CA ASP A 94 5.01 -6.50 -1.73
C ASP A 94 4.68 -7.22 -0.40
N ASP A 95 3.83 -8.25 -0.43
CA ASP A 95 3.45 -9.05 0.72
C ASP A 95 4.65 -9.76 1.38
N ARG A 96 5.56 -10.28 0.56
CA ARG A 96 6.79 -10.93 1.07
C ARG A 96 7.76 -9.94 1.72
N ASP A 97 7.83 -8.72 1.19
CA ASP A 97 8.69 -7.66 1.72
C ASP A 97 8.13 -7.13 3.05
N ALA A 98 6.82 -6.90 3.13
CA ALA A 98 6.13 -6.59 4.38
C ALA A 98 6.34 -7.71 5.43
N ALA A 99 6.20 -8.98 5.03
CA ALA A 99 6.46 -10.10 5.94
C ALA A 99 7.94 -10.18 6.37
N ARG A 100 8.90 -9.73 5.53
CA ARG A 100 10.31 -9.62 5.91
C ARG A 100 10.49 -8.54 6.98
N ALA A 101 9.89 -7.36 6.78
CA ALA A 101 9.94 -6.27 7.75
C ALA A 101 9.39 -6.70 9.13
N VAL A 102 8.26 -7.43 9.15
CA VAL A 102 7.69 -8.02 10.39
C VAL A 102 8.69 -8.96 11.09
N ARG A 103 9.37 -9.83 10.35
CA ARG A 103 10.38 -10.73 10.94
C ARG A 103 11.59 -9.95 11.48
N MET A 104 11.99 -8.85 10.83
CA MET A 104 13.13 -8.04 11.26
C MET A 104 12.90 -7.33 12.60
N ILE A 105 11.65 -7.01 12.93
CA ILE A 105 11.28 -6.47 14.25
C ILE A 105 11.05 -7.55 15.30
N GLY A 106 11.25 -8.83 14.96
CA GLY A 106 11.13 -9.96 15.88
C GLY A 106 9.74 -10.56 16.04
N ALA A 107 8.74 -10.08 15.30
CA ALA A 107 7.38 -10.60 15.32
C ALA A 107 7.19 -11.77 14.34
N GLU A 108 6.15 -12.58 14.58
CA GLU A 108 5.73 -13.65 13.68
C GLU A 108 4.91 -13.08 12.53
N ALA A 109 5.39 -13.23 11.29
CA ALA A 109 4.63 -12.87 10.09
C ALA A 109 3.68 -14.00 9.70
N VAL A 110 2.36 -13.77 9.85
CA VAL A 110 1.31 -14.74 9.53
C VAL A 110 0.76 -14.44 8.13
N PRO A 111 0.93 -15.32 7.14
CA PRO A 111 0.37 -15.11 5.81
C PRO A 111 -1.15 -15.31 5.84
N LEU A 112 -1.93 -14.30 5.48
CA LEU A 112 -3.39 -14.37 5.42
C LEU A 112 -3.85 -14.35 3.96
N TRP A 113 -4.74 -15.27 3.58
CA TRP A 113 -5.26 -15.33 2.21
C TRP A 113 -6.54 -14.51 2.07
N HIS A 114 -6.63 -13.67 1.04
CA HIS A 114 -7.79 -12.77 0.88
C HIS A 114 -9.16 -13.45 0.82
N GLY A 115 -9.21 -14.71 0.39
CA GLY A 115 -10.43 -15.50 0.23
C GLY A 115 -10.95 -16.17 1.50
N THR A 116 -10.26 -16.04 2.65
CA THR A 116 -10.68 -16.63 3.93
C THR A 116 -11.42 -15.61 4.80
N HIS A 117 -12.12 -16.10 5.83
CA HIS A 117 -12.81 -15.30 6.86
C HIS A 117 -12.12 -15.43 8.23
N ASP A 118 -10.82 -15.71 8.24
CA ASP A 118 -10.08 -15.95 9.47
C ASP A 118 -8.80 -15.12 9.47
N LEU A 119 -8.66 -14.26 10.48
CA LEU A 119 -7.45 -13.48 10.74
C LEU A 119 -6.40 -14.29 11.50
N GLU A 120 -6.70 -15.55 11.83
CA GLU A 120 -5.81 -16.50 12.50
C GLU A 120 -5.30 -16.02 13.87
N GLY A 121 -6.05 -15.15 14.55
CA GLY A 121 -5.70 -14.63 15.88
C GLY A 121 -4.42 -13.77 15.90
N VAL A 122 -4.21 -12.97 14.86
CA VAL A 122 -3.13 -11.97 14.80
C VAL A 122 -3.43 -10.75 15.67
N ASP A 123 -2.39 -10.08 16.12
CA ASP A 123 -2.45 -8.86 16.95
C ASP A 123 -2.50 -7.59 16.10
N ALA A 124 -2.02 -7.63 14.86
CA ALA A 124 -2.07 -6.53 13.89
C ALA A 124 -2.17 -7.08 12.45
N VAL A 125 -2.59 -6.23 11.51
CA VAL A 125 -2.72 -6.59 10.09
C VAL A 125 -2.02 -5.57 9.18
N ILE A 126 -1.37 -6.07 8.14
CA ILE A 126 -0.81 -5.28 7.04
C ILE A 126 -1.51 -5.65 5.73
N LEU A 127 -2.01 -4.63 5.03
CA LEU A 127 -2.46 -4.72 3.65
C LEU A 127 -1.32 -4.20 2.75
N PRO A 128 -0.66 -5.09 1.97
CA PRO A 128 0.56 -4.77 1.25
C PRO A 128 0.31 -3.99 -0.05
N GLY A 129 1.41 -3.49 -0.63
CA GLY A 129 1.42 -2.90 -1.95
C GLY A 129 1.29 -3.90 -3.10
N GLY A 130 1.03 -3.38 -4.29
CA GLY A 130 0.87 -4.15 -5.53
C GLY A 130 -0.19 -3.57 -6.45
N PHE A 131 -0.80 -4.43 -7.24
CA PHE A 131 -1.90 -4.13 -8.17
C PHE A 131 -2.98 -5.19 -7.97
N SER A 132 -3.66 -5.17 -6.82
CA SER A 132 -4.68 -6.19 -6.54
C SER A 132 -5.76 -6.19 -7.63
N TYR A 133 -6.03 -7.38 -8.17
CA TYR A 133 -6.88 -7.58 -9.35
C TYR A 133 -6.48 -6.73 -10.58
N GLY A 134 -5.20 -6.37 -10.68
CA GLY A 134 -4.65 -5.56 -11.76
C GLY A 134 -5.17 -4.11 -11.78
N ASP A 135 -5.79 -3.64 -10.69
CA ASP A 135 -6.48 -2.36 -10.59
C ASP A 135 -7.52 -2.14 -11.73
N TYR A 136 -8.10 -3.22 -12.26
CA TYR A 136 -8.91 -3.20 -13.50
C TYR A 136 -10.15 -2.31 -13.45
N LEU A 137 -10.80 -2.18 -12.30
CA LEU A 137 -11.93 -1.26 -12.11
C LEU A 137 -11.46 0.09 -11.59
N ARG A 138 -10.80 0.05 -10.44
CA ARG A 138 -10.14 1.14 -9.73
C ARG A 138 -9.24 0.49 -8.70
N ALA A 139 -8.10 1.10 -8.40
CA ALA A 139 -7.13 0.48 -7.51
C ALA A 139 -7.72 0.18 -6.12
N GLY A 140 -7.55 -1.06 -5.66
CA GLY A 140 -8.07 -1.55 -4.37
C GLY A 140 -9.58 -1.83 -4.30
N ALA A 141 -10.39 -1.38 -5.27
CA ALA A 141 -11.86 -1.43 -5.17
C ALA A 141 -12.47 -2.84 -5.22
N ILE A 142 -11.87 -3.77 -5.99
CA ILE A 142 -12.32 -5.17 -5.99
C ILE A 142 -11.80 -5.88 -4.74
N ALA A 143 -10.56 -5.58 -4.36
CA ALA A 143 -9.90 -6.26 -3.26
C ALA A 143 -10.50 -5.89 -1.89
N SER A 144 -10.99 -4.65 -1.72
CA SER A 144 -11.70 -4.19 -0.52
C SER A 144 -12.98 -4.97 -0.22
N LEU A 145 -13.53 -5.67 -1.21
CA LEU A 145 -14.72 -6.53 -1.10
C LEU A 145 -14.37 -8.01 -0.87
N SER A 146 -13.09 -8.36 -0.69
CA SER A 146 -12.67 -9.75 -0.43
C SER A 146 -13.19 -10.24 0.93
N PRO A 147 -13.44 -11.55 1.09
CA PRO A 147 -13.85 -12.16 2.36
C PRO A 147 -13.08 -11.69 3.59
N ILE A 148 -11.76 -11.68 3.53
CA ILE A 148 -10.90 -11.29 4.65
C ILE A 148 -11.12 -9.84 5.08
N MET A 149 -11.49 -8.96 4.13
CA MET A 149 -11.65 -7.53 4.39
C MET A 149 -12.86 -7.26 5.30
N ALA A 150 -13.89 -8.12 5.28
CA ALA A 150 -14.97 -8.04 6.24
C ALA A 150 -14.46 -8.22 7.68
N GLU A 151 -13.55 -9.18 7.88
CA GLU A 151 -12.93 -9.44 9.19
C GLU A 151 -11.96 -8.33 9.59
N VAL A 152 -11.14 -7.84 8.65
CA VAL A 152 -10.24 -6.70 8.88
C VAL A 152 -11.03 -5.47 9.31
N VAL A 153 -12.17 -5.17 8.66
CA VAL A 153 -13.05 -4.05 9.04
C VAL A 153 -13.60 -4.23 10.45
N GLY A 154 -14.07 -5.44 10.80
CA GLY A 154 -14.56 -5.74 12.15
C GLY A 154 -13.47 -5.57 13.22
N ALA A 155 -12.29 -6.11 12.96
CA ALA A 155 -11.15 -6.04 13.87
C ALA A 155 -10.62 -4.61 14.02
N ALA A 156 -10.45 -3.87 12.93
CA ALA A 156 -10.03 -2.47 12.94
C ALA A 156 -11.02 -1.57 13.69
N ASN A 157 -12.32 -1.88 13.61
CA ASN A 157 -13.35 -1.20 14.38
C ASN A 157 -13.30 -1.50 15.87
N SER A 158 -12.77 -2.67 16.22
CA SER A 158 -12.54 -3.10 17.60
C SER A 158 -11.18 -2.64 18.16
N GLY A 159 -10.38 -1.92 17.37
CA GLY A 159 -9.11 -1.33 17.80
C GLY A 159 -7.85 -2.06 17.33
N LEU A 160 -7.97 -3.17 16.58
CA LEU A 160 -6.81 -3.89 16.06
C LEU A 160 -5.98 -2.97 15.13
N PRO A 161 -4.65 -2.86 15.30
CA PRO A 161 -3.81 -2.05 14.43
C PRO A 161 -3.78 -2.56 12.98
N VAL A 162 -4.03 -1.66 12.02
CA VAL A 162 -3.98 -1.98 10.58
C VAL A 162 -3.12 -0.98 9.82
N LEU A 163 -2.19 -1.47 9.01
CA LEU A 163 -1.37 -0.66 8.10
C LEU A 163 -1.73 -0.99 6.65
N GLY A 164 -2.12 0.01 5.87
CA GLY A 164 -2.29 -0.11 4.42
C GLY A 164 -1.16 0.60 3.68
N ILE A 165 -0.41 -0.15 2.86
CA ILE A 165 0.74 0.36 2.11
C ILE A 165 0.39 0.41 0.63
N CYS A 166 0.55 1.59 -0.01
CA CYS A 166 0.21 1.86 -1.40
C CYS A 166 -1.17 1.33 -1.80
N ASN A 167 -1.24 0.14 -2.40
CA ASN A 167 -2.50 -0.52 -2.75
C ASN A 167 -3.35 -0.86 -1.51
N GLY A 168 -2.71 -1.22 -0.40
CA GLY A 168 -3.40 -1.37 0.87
C GLY A 168 -4.06 -0.08 1.37
N PHE A 169 -3.46 1.10 1.14
CA PHE A 169 -4.10 2.37 1.50
C PHE A 169 -5.35 2.62 0.64
N GLN A 170 -5.24 2.39 -0.67
CA GLN A 170 -6.40 2.48 -1.57
C GLN A 170 -7.53 1.55 -1.12
N MET A 171 -7.22 0.31 -0.73
CA MET A 171 -8.20 -0.64 -0.20
C MET A 171 -8.86 -0.16 1.11
N LEU A 172 -8.11 0.45 2.02
CA LEU A 172 -8.66 1.00 3.26
C LEU A 172 -9.61 2.18 3.02
N ALA A 173 -9.30 3.02 2.02
CA ALA A 173 -10.19 4.12 1.61
C ALA A 173 -11.47 3.57 0.96
N GLU A 174 -11.36 2.59 0.06
CA GLU A 174 -12.51 1.91 -0.56
C GLU A 174 -13.37 1.13 0.45
N ALA A 175 -12.77 0.60 1.52
CA ALA A 175 -13.48 -0.05 2.62
C ALA A 175 -14.03 0.95 3.66
N HIS A 176 -13.84 2.26 3.46
CA HIS A 176 -14.25 3.32 4.37
C HIS A 176 -13.67 3.20 5.79
N LEU A 177 -12.53 2.53 5.94
CA LEU A 177 -11.75 2.54 7.17
C LEU A 177 -10.87 3.80 7.28
N LEU A 178 -10.54 4.39 6.14
CA LEU A 178 -9.85 5.66 6.06
C LEU A 178 -10.67 6.69 5.25
N PRO A 179 -10.60 7.97 5.61
CA PRO A 179 -11.28 9.04 4.90
C PRO A 179 -10.60 9.37 3.57
N GLY A 180 -11.33 10.07 2.70
CA GLY A 180 -10.85 10.51 1.40
C GLY A 180 -10.83 9.40 0.34
N GLY A 181 -10.11 9.65 -0.74
CA GLY A 181 -9.94 8.72 -1.85
C GLY A 181 -8.62 8.95 -2.56
N LEU A 182 -8.18 7.94 -3.32
CA LEU A 182 -6.94 7.97 -4.07
C LEU A 182 -7.30 7.92 -5.55
N ILE A 183 -6.75 8.87 -6.32
CA ILE A 183 -6.96 8.99 -7.76
C ILE A 183 -5.65 8.90 -8.50
N ARG A 184 -5.77 8.76 -9.82
CA ARG A 184 -4.65 8.83 -10.75
C ARG A 184 -3.82 10.09 -10.53
N ASN A 185 -2.50 9.91 -10.55
CA ASN A 185 -1.54 11.01 -10.40
C ASN A 185 -1.86 12.13 -11.40
N ASP A 186 -1.73 13.39 -10.99
CA ASP A 186 -2.03 14.57 -11.82
C ASP A 186 -1.25 14.64 -13.15
N HIS A 187 -0.02 14.12 -13.18
CA HIS A 187 0.79 13.96 -14.38
C HIS A 187 0.44 12.73 -15.23
N GLY A 188 -0.44 11.86 -14.74
CA GLY A 188 -1.00 10.72 -15.46
C GLY A 188 -0.06 9.52 -15.66
N ASN A 189 1.15 9.54 -15.10
CA ASN A 189 2.18 8.51 -15.25
C ASN A 189 2.48 7.79 -13.93
N PHE A 190 2.96 6.55 -14.04
CA PHE A 190 3.54 5.83 -12.91
C PHE A 190 4.87 6.47 -12.49
N ILE A 191 5.05 6.66 -11.19
CA ILE A 191 6.25 7.27 -10.61
C ILE A 191 6.94 6.23 -9.74
N CYS A 192 8.26 6.13 -9.87
CA CYS A 192 9.12 5.32 -9.01
C CYS A 192 10.31 6.17 -8.58
N ARG A 193 10.43 6.49 -7.29
CA ARG A 193 11.51 7.34 -6.76
C ARG A 193 11.69 7.15 -5.25
N ASP A 194 12.84 7.57 -4.74
CA ASP A 194 12.97 7.86 -3.31
C ASP A 194 12.24 9.18 -3.01
N GLN A 195 11.45 9.17 -1.94
CA GLN A 195 10.60 10.29 -1.59
C GLN A 195 10.83 10.69 -0.13
N ARG A 196 11.16 11.97 0.07
CA ARG A 196 11.23 12.58 1.40
C ARG A 196 9.84 12.88 1.91
N LEU A 197 9.61 12.57 3.17
CA LEU A 197 8.35 12.76 3.87
C LEU A 197 8.59 13.45 5.22
N ARG A 198 7.60 14.20 5.68
CA ARG A 198 7.51 14.66 7.06
C ARG A 198 6.52 13.79 7.83
N VAL A 199 6.90 13.36 9.03
CA VAL A 199 5.99 12.76 10.01
C VAL A 199 5.22 13.88 10.72
N GLU A 200 3.94 14.02 10.39
CA GLU A 200 3.05 15.03 10.99
C GLU A 200 2.44 14.50 12.31
N ASN A 201 2.01 13.24 12.32
CA ASN A 201 1.41 12.61 13.50
C ASN A 201 2.19 11.37 13.95
N PRO A 202 3.01 11.46 15.02
CA PRO A 202 3.67 10.31 15.61
C PRO A 202 2.81 9.55 16.64
N SER A 203 1.55 9.91 16.85
CA SER A 203 0.71 9.34 17.93
C SER A 203 -0.12 8.12 17.49
N THR A 204 0.16 7.55 16.32
CA THR A 204 -0.58 6.39 15.79
C THR A 204 0.04 5.07 16.24
N ALA A 205 -0.69 3.97 16.03
CA ALA A 205 -0.15 2.63 16.25
C ALA A 205 1.10 2.32 15.40
N TRP A 206 1.30 3.04 14.28
CA TRP A 206 2.36 2.77 13.31
C TRP A 206 3.41 3.89 13.21
N THR A 207 3.35 4.92 14.06
CA THR A 207 4.28 6.06 13.98
C THR A 207 4.87 6.53 15.32
N ASN A 208 4.58 5.85 16.42
CA ASN A 208 5.07 6.22 17.76
C ASN A 208 6.58 6.04 17.99
N ALA A 209 7.30 5.39 17.08
CA ALA A 209 8.76 5.36 17.10
C ALA A 209 9.40 6.62 16.51
N PHE A 210 8.63 7.53 15.89
CA PHE A 210 9.13 8.76 15.30
C PHE A 210 8.96 9.96 16.24
N ALA A 211 9.86 10.94 16.09
CA ALA A 211 9.63 12.27 16.64
C ALA A 211 8.64 13.05 15.76
N ALA A 212 7.81 13.90 16.38
CA ALA A 212 6.96 14.84 15.65
C ALA A 212 7.83 15.74 14.75
N GLY A 213 7.44 15.89 13.48
CA GLY A 213 8.17 16.69 12.50
C GLY A 213 9.46 16.05 11.99
N ALA A 214 9.73 14.77 12.30
CA ALA A 214 10.86 14.05 11.73
C ALA A 214 10.72 13.97 10.20
N ASP A 215 11.82 14.16 9.50
CA ASP A 215 11.90 13.93 8.06
C ASP A 215 12.46 12.51 7.83
N ILE A 216 11.80 11.73 6.98
CA ILE A 216 12.23 10.38 6.58
C ILE A 216 12.30 10.27 5.06
N THR A 217 13.06 9.30 4.55
CA THR A 217 13.10 8.98 3.11
C THR A 217 12.77 7.53 2.88
N ILE A 218 11.71 7.26 2.12
CA ILE A 218 11.29 5.90 1.75
C ILE A 218 10.89 5.83 0.27
N PRO A 219 11.01 4.67 -0.39
CA PRO A 219 10.62 4.50 -1.78
C PRO A 219 9.14 4.79 -2.04
N LEU A 220 8.82 5.37 -3.18
CA LEU A 220 7.48 5.60 -3.68
C LEU A 220 7.34 4.94 -5.05
N LYS A 221 6.30 4.13 -5.25
CA LYS A 221 5.97 3.51 -6.54
C LYS A 221 4.46 3.43 -6.79
N ASN A 222 3.88 4.38 -7.51
CA ASN A 222 2.43 4.38 -7.78
C ASN A 222 2.03 5.05 -9.10
N GLY A 223 0.84 4.70 -9.60
CA GLY A 223 0.13 5.41 -10.67
C GLY A 223 -1.17 6.09 -10.22
N GLU A 224 -1.73 5.68 -9.09
CA GLU A 224 -2.99 6.17 -8.51
C GLU A 224 -2.81 6.56 -7.04
N GLY A 225 -1.86 7.46 -6.75
CA GLY A 225 -1.53 7.89 -5.40
C GLY A 225 -2.04 9.27 -4.99
N GLY A 226 -2.74 9.99 -5.87
CA GLY A 226 -3.19 11.36 -5.60
C GLY A 226 -4.32 11.37 -4.57
N PHE A 227 -4.04 11.81 -3.34
CA PHE A 227 -5.03 11.90 -2.27
C PHE A 227 -5.99 13.08 -2.49
N ILE A 228 -7.29 12.80 -2.39
CA ILE A 228 -8.35 13.80 -2.52
C ILE A 228 -9.41 13.62 -1.42
N ALA A 229 -9.99 14.74 -0.99
CA ALA A 229 -11.17 14.77 -0.13
C ALA A 229 -11.94 16.08 -0.37
N SER A 230 -13.12 16.24 0.26
CA SER A 230 -13.80 17.54 0.26
C SER A 230 -13.01 18.55 1.09
N ALA A 231 -13.23 19.85 0.85
CA ALA A 231 -12.55 20.91 1.62
C ALA A 231 -12.78 20.77 3.13
N ASP A 232 -14.03 20.52 3.54
CA ASP A 232 -14.40 20.30 4.95
C ASP A 232 -13.68 19.09 5.55
N GLU A 233 -13.53 18.00 4.77
CA GLU A 233 -12.82 16.80 5.23
C GLU A 233 -11.32 17.06 5.34
N ILE A 234 -10.72 17.80 4.39
CA ILE A 234 -9.32 18.23 4.51
C ILE A 234 -9.13 19.07 5.78
N GLU A 235 -9.98 20.07 6.01
CA GLU A 235 -9.91 20.92 7.22
C GLU A 235 -10.02 20.08 8.50
N ARG A 236 -10.93 19.08 8.52
CA ARG A 236 -11.07 18.17 9.64
C ARG A 236 -9.80 17.33 9.85
N LEU A 237 -9.25 16.72 8.80
CA LEU A 237 -8.04 15.90 8.91
C LEU A 237 -6.84 16.68 9.44
N GLU A 238 -6.71 17.94 9.02
CA GLU A 238 -5.70 18.87 9.48
C GLU A 238 -5.91 19.26 10.95
N GLY A 239 -7.13 19.69 11.30
CA GLY A 239 -7.48 20.17 12.63
C GLY A 239 -7.49 19.09 13.71
N GLU A 240 -7.82 17.86 13.35
CA GLU A 240 -7.85 16.69 14.25
C GLU A 240 -6.52 15.92 14.26
N GLY A 241 -5.51 16.38 13.51
CA GLY A 241 -4.20 15.73 13.45
C GLY A 241 -4.23 14.35 12.82
N HIS A 242 -5.11 14.09 11.86
CA HIS A 242 -5.23 12.79 11.18
C HIS A 242 -4.34 12.66 9.94
N VAL A 243 -3.65 13.75 9.54
CA VAL A 243 -2.56 13.67 8.56
C VAL A 243 -1.35 13.05 9.24
N VAL A 244 -0.87 11.92 8.71
CA VAL A 244 0.26 11.16 9.30
C VAL A 244 1.57 11.52 8.62
N PHE A 245 1.55 11.62 7.29
CA PHE A 245 2.73 11.94 6.48
C PHE A 245 2.41 12.99 5.42
N ARG A 246 3.37 13.87 5.16
CA ARG A 246 3.38 14.77 4.00
C ARG A 246 4.57 14.54 3.11
N TYR A 247 4.38 14.73 1.81
CA TYR A 247 5.48 14.85 0.86
C TYR A 247 6.29 16.12 1.13
N LEU A 248 7.60 15.99 1.12
CA LEU A 248 8.54 17.11 1.16
C LEU A 248 9.20 17.30 -0.20
N ASP A 249 9.66 18.52 -0.43
CA ASP A 249 10.36 19.01 -1.63
C ASP A 249 9.52 19.00 -2.91
N VAL A 250 8.89 17.86 -3.24
CA VAL A 250 8.05 17.67 -4.41
C VAL A 250 6.83 16.84 -4.02
N ASN A 251 5.65 17.31 -4.42
CA ASN A 251 4.42 16.51 -4.44
C ASN A 251 4.42 15.65 -5.71
N PRO A 252 4.59 14.33 -5.60
CA PRO A 252 4.83 13.50 -6.78
C PRO A 252 3.54 13.17 -7.54
N ASN A 253 2.38 13.20 -6.91
CA ASN A 253 1.13 12.68 -7.47
C ASN A 253 -0.04 13.66 -7.45
N GLY A 254 0.19 14.90 -7.01
CA GLY A 254 -0.84 15.93 -6.93
C GLY A 254 -1.79 15.75 -5.73
N SER A 255 -1.36 15.04 -4.68
CA SER A 255 -2.15 14.91 -3.45
C SER A 255 -2.51 16.28 -2.87
N MET A 256 -3.76 16.44 -2.42
CA MET A 256 -4.20 17.64 -1.71
C MET A 256 -3.35 17.86 -0.46
N ASN A 257 -2.91 19.10 -0.26
CA ASN A 257 -2.03 19.54 0.84
C ASN A 257 -0.79 18.66 1.04
N ASP A 258 -0.25 18.07 -0.03
CA ASP A 258 0.92 17.19 0.01
C ASP A 258 0.72 15.94 0.90
N ILE A 259 -0.53 15.54 1.16
CA ILE A 259 -0.85 14.40 2.03
C ILE A 259 -0.36 13.09 1.38
N ALA A 260 0.52 12.38 2.09
CA ALA A 260 1.07 11.09 1.69
C ALA A 260 0.44 9.92 2.46
N GLY A 261 -0.14 10.19 3.64
CA GLY A 261 -0.79 9.19 4.47
C GLY A 261 -1.67 9.81 5.57
N VAL A 262 -2.70 9.07 5.95
CA VAL A 262 -3.71 9.49 6.95
C VAL A 262 -4.01 8.35 7.92
N THR A 263 -4.65 8.69 9.04
CA THR A 263 -5.13 7.72 10.03
C THR A 263 -6.63 7.87 10.29
N ASN A 264 -7.24 6.85 10.88
CA ASN A 264 -8.61 6.94 11.38
C ASN A 264 -8.68 7.69 12.72
N ALA A 265 -9.89 8.01 13.17
CA ALA A 265 -10.09 8.77 14.42
C ALA A 265 -9.49 8.12 15.68
N ARG A 266 -9.35 6.79 15.69
CA ARG A 266 -8.75 6.03 16.80
C ARG A 266 -7.22 5.94 16.73
N GLY A 267 -6.60 6.32 15.62
CA GLY A 267 -5.15 6.19 15.43
C GLY A 267 -4.64 4.77 15.21
N ASN A 268 -5.51 3.76 15.13
CA ASN A 268 -5.13 2.35 14.98
C ASN A 268 -5.01 1.92 13.50
N VAL A 269 -5.67 2.62 12.58
CA VAL A 269 -5.58 2.36 11.14
C VAL A 269 -4.77 3.45 10.47
N VAL A 270 -3.72 3.09 9.74
CA VAL A 270 -2.87 4.05 9.00
C VAL A 270 -2.78 3.61 7.54
N GLY A 271 -2.95 4.56 6.64
CA GLY A 271 -2.72 4.40 5.21
C GLY A 271 -1.54 5.25 4.76
N LEU A 272 -0.65 4.68 3.95
CA LEU A 272 0.55 5.35 3.44
C LEU A 272 0.80 4.97 1.99
N MET A 273 1.02 5.95 1.10
CA MET A 273 1.30 5.68 -0.32
C MET A 273 2.74 5.19 -0.59
N PRO A 274 3.79 5.79 0.00
CA PRO A 274 5.15 5.24 -0.05
C PRO A 274 5.30 3.86 0.62
N HIS A 275 6.38 3.15 0.29
CA HIS A 275 6.67 1.76 0.64
C HIS A 275 7.74 1.65 1.73
N PRO A 276 7.37 1.70 3.03
CA PRO A 276 8.31 1.58 4.13
C PRO A 276 9.02 0.22 4.16
N GLU A 277 8.39 -0.85 3.66
CA GLU A 277 8.93 -2.21 3.58
C GLU A 277 10.15 -2.32 2.67
N HIS A 278 10.34 -1.38 1.73
CA HIS A 278 11.54 -1.32 0.88
C HIS A 278 12.68 -0.49 1.49
N ALA A 279 12.47 0.09 2.67
CA ALA A 279 13.49 0.84 3.41
C ALA A 279 13.66 0.28 4.82
N VAL A 280 13.86 -1.04 4.93
CA VAL A 280 14.03 -1.72 6.24
C VAL A 280 15.42 -2.27 6.50
N GLU A 281 16.23 -2.39 5.45
CA GLU A 281 17.54 -3.05 5.49
C GLU A 281 18.54 -2.35 4.56
N PRO A 282 19.79 -2.12 5.00
CA PRO A 282 20.82 -1.58 4.12
C PRO A 282 21.07 -2.51 2.92
N GLY A 283 21.32 -1.92 1.75
CA GLY A 283 21.44 -2.59 0.46
C GLY A 283 20.18 -2.52 -0.41
N PHE A 284 19.02 -2.22 0.18
CA PHE A 284 17.73 -2.23 -0.53
C PHE A 284 16.99 -0.89 -0.52
N GLY A 285 17.20 -0.05 0.49
CA GLY A 285 16.48 1.21 0.65
C GLY A 285 17.04 2.38 -0.16
N PRO A 286 16.66 3.62 0.18
CA PRO A 286 17.15 4.84 -0.45
C PRO A 286 18.65 5.07 -0.23
N ASP A 287 19.23 5.92 -1.08
CA ASP A 287 20.59 6.43 -0.85
C ASP A 287 20.61 7.36 0.37
N THR A 288 21.66 7.23 1.19
CA THR A 288 21.91 8.17 2.29
C THR A 288 23.23 8.90 2.06
N ALA A 289 23.51 9.92 2.87
CA ALA A 289 24.81 10.58 2.85
C ALA A 289 25.98 9.64 3.18
N PHE A 290 25.72 8.50 3.82
CA PHE A 290 26.75 7.53 4.19
C PHE A 290 27.08 6.57 3.04
N ALA A 291 26.07 5.96 2.43
CA ALA A 291 26.25 5.00 1.34
C ALA A 291 25.00 4.88 0.47
N MET A 292 25.21 4.41 -0.76
CA MET A 292 24.11 4.01 -1.64
C MET A 292 23.26 2.92 -1.01
N ARG A 293 21.95 3.00 -1.24
CA ARG A 293 20.93 2.05 -0.79
C ARG A 293 20.95 1.70 0.70
N SER A 294 21.46 2.58 1.55
CA SER A 294 21.67 2.29 2.98
C SER A 294 20.55 2.79 3.89
N GLY A 295 19.52 3.45 3.35
CA GLY A 295 18.42 4.02 4.10
C GLY A 295 17.49 2.95 4.69
N THR A 296 17.16 3.09 5.98
CA THR A 296 16.34 2.13 6.73
C THR A 296 15.18 2.76 7.50
N ASP A 297 14.79 3.99 7.13
CA ASP A 297 13.80 4.78 7.87
C ASP A 297 12.42 4.09 7.96
N GLY A 298 12.10 3.20 7.02
CA GLY A 298 10.84 2.47 7.00
C GLY A 298 10.69 1.44 8.12
N LEU A 299 11.80 0.91 8.67
CA LEU A 299 11.76 -0.10 9.74
C LEU A 299 11.05 0.41 11.00
N ALA A 300 11.16 1.71 11.27
CA ALA A 300 10.53 2.35 12.43
C ALA A 300 8.99 2.33 12.39
N LEU A 301 8.36 2.27 11.21
CA LEU A 301 6.90 2.09 11.11
C LEU A 301 6.49 0.72 11.67
N PHE A 302 7.20 -0.33 11.27
CA PHE A 302 6.93 -1.69 11.73
C PHE A 302 7.21 -1.83 13.23
N ALA A 303 8.29 -1.22 13.73
CA ALA A 303 8.60 -1.26 15.15
C ALA A 303 7.59 -0.51 16.03
N SER A 304 6.96 0.54 15.50
CA SER A 304 5.97 1.33 16.24
C SER A 304 4.79 0.48 16.74
N VAL A 305 4.38 -0.53 15.97
CA VAL A 305 3.24 -1.39 16.36
C VAL A 305 3.53 -2.19 17.63
N LEU A 306 4.80 -2.54 17.87
CA LEU A 306 5.20 -3.30 19.06
C LEU A 306 4.92 -2.50 20.33
N THR A 307 5.28 -1.21 20.34
CA THR A 307 5.00 -0.31 21.47
C THR A 307 3.50 -0.24 21.76
N SER A 308 2.68 -0.15 20.72
CA SER A 308 1.22 -0.07 20.86
C SER A 308 0.56 -1.35 21.33
N LEU A 309 1.15 -2.51 21.03
CA LEU A 309 0.63 -3.81 21.46
C LEU A 309 1.10 -4.21 22.88
N VAL A 310 2.24 -3.68 23.33
CA VAL A 310 2.82 -3.97 24.66
C VAL A 310 2.38 -2.96 25.72
N ALA A 311 2.04 -1.73 25.35
CA ALA A 311 1.53 -0.73 26.29
C ALA A 311 0.12 -1.11 26.77
N PRO A 312 -0.16 -1.12 28.09
CA PRO A 312 -1.52 -1.30 28.59
C PRO A 312 -2.40 -0.13 28.13
N ALA A 313 -3.59 -0.45 27.63
CA ALA A 313 -4.63 0.49 27.21
C ALA A 313 -5.14 1.39 28.35
#